data_AF-A0A1S2QKS2-F1
#
_entry.id   AF-A0A1S2QKS2-F1
#
_cell.length_a   1.000
_cell.length_b   1.000
_cell.length_c   1.000
_cell.angle_alpha   90.00
_cell.angle_beta   90.00
_cell.angle_gamma   90.00
#
_symmetry.space_group_name_H-M   'P 1'
#
loop_
_entity.id
_entity.type
_entity.pdbx_description
1 polymer ?
#
loop_
_entity_poly.entity_id
_entity_poly.type
_entity_poly.pdbx_seq_one_letter_code
_entity_poly.pdbx_strand_id
1 'polypeptide(L)'
;MTSTSPSSTTGPIGSALLGGKLLPRARLTERQDTVPVNQDIQAFWPHGRYGLGLVERPLSCGGSYWSHEGGNGGYITLNGATDNGSRTVTVSMSTALGDSPDNTLRQEQAASNLVGHALCDTPGNRQGT
;
A
#
# COMPACT_ATOMS: atom_id res chain seq x y z
N MET A 1 17.03 -7.04 -21.56
CA MET A 1 16.80 -5.67 -21.06
C MET A 1 15.87 -5.78 -19.86
N THR A 2 16.41 -5.84 -18.64
CA THR A 2 15.63 -5.83 -17.40
C THR A 2 15.44 -4.37 -16.99
N SER A 3 14.21 -3.87 -17.13
CA SER A 3 13.83 -2.56 -16.60
C SER A 3 13.58 -2.72 -15.10
N THR A 4 14.60 -2.45 -14.30
CA THR A 4 14.48 -2.37 -12.85
C THR A 4 14.04 -0.96 -12.51
N SER A 5 12.75 -0.72 -12.28
CA SER A 5 12.32 0.51 -11.61
C SER A 5 12.75 0.41 -10.15
N PRO A 6 13.64 1.30 -9.64
CA PRO A 6 14.04 1.25 -8.25
C PRO A 6 12.82 1.59 -7.37
N SER A 7 12.54 0.71 -6.42
CA SER A 7 11.47 0.85 -5.42
C SER A 7 11.52 2.18 -4.65
N SER A 8 12.68 2.83 -4.59
CA SER A 8 12.88 4.15 -3.98
C SER A 8 12.13 5.30 -4.68
N THR A 9 11.69 5.13 -5.93
CA THR A 9 11.00 6.19 -6.70
C THR A 9 9.49 6.22 -6.42
N THR A 10 8.90 5.08 -6.03
CA THR A 10 7.45 4.97 -5.85
C THR A 10 6.95 5.61 -4.55
N GLY A 11 7.73 5.49 -3.47
CA GLY A 11 7.44 6.15 -2.18
C GLY A 11 7.28 7.69 -2.31
N PRO A 12 8.26 8.40 -2.88
CA PRO A 12 8.20 9.85 -3.11
C PRO A 12 7.01 10.30 -3.96
N ILE A 13 6.63 9.53 -4.99
CA ILE A 13 5.45 9.84 -5.81
C ILE A 13 4.18 9.70 -4.95
N GLY A 14 4.05 8.63 -4.17
CA GLY A 14 2.93 8.45 -3.23
C GLY A 14 2.80 9.59 -2.22
N SER A 15 3.91 10.02 -1.58
CA SER A 15 3.89 11.15 -0.64
C SER A 15 3.49 12.46 -1.32
N ALA A 16 4.04 12.74 -2.50
CA ALA A 16 3.75 13.97 -3.23
C ALA A 16 2.31 13.98 -3.79
N LEU A 17 1.78 12.80 -4.08
CA LEU A 17 0.41 12.59 -4.49
C LEU A 17 -0.56 12.96 -3.38
N LEU A 18 -0.43 12.30 -2.21
CA LEU A 18 -1.33 12.47 -1.06
C LEU A 18 -1.13 13.82 -0.37
N GLY A 19 0.09 14.34 -0.39
CA GLY A 19 0.39 15.70 0.08
C GLY A 19 -0.18 16.81 -0.82
N GLY A 20 -0.93 16.50 -1.88
CA GLY A 20 -1.56 17.49 -2.77
C GLY A 20 -0.57 18.28 -3.63
N LYS A 21 0.68 17.82 -3.76
CA LYS A 21 1.72 18.47 -4.56
C LYS A 21 1.68 18.07 -6.04
N LEU A 22 1.05 16.93 -6.35
CA LEU A 22 0.94 16.42 -7.72
C LEU A 22 -0.44 16.65 -8.36
N LEU A 23 -1.52 16.80 -7.58
CA LEU A 23 -2.86 17.09 -8.11
C LEU A 23 -3.55 18.21 -7.32
N PRO A 24 -4.36 19.06 -7.97
CA PRO A 24 -5.28 19.97 -7.30
C PRO A 24 -6.23 19.19 -6.36
N ARG A 25 -6.58 19.76 -5.19
CA ARG A 25 -7.39 19.07 -4.15
C ARG A 25 -8.66 18.39 -4.68
N ALA A 26 -9.38 19.01 -5.62
CA ALA A 26 -10.60 18.43 -6.19
C ALA A 26 -10.34 17.07 -6.88
N ARG A 27 -9.21 16.94 -7.58
CA ARG A 27 -8.80 15.68 -8.23
C ARG A 27 -8.25 14.66 -7.22
N LEU A 28 -7.78 15.13 -6.06
CA LEU A 28 -7.39 14.26 -4.96
C LEU A 28 -8.62 13.60 -4.33
N THR A 29 -9.67 14.39 -4.07
CA THR A 29 -10.95 13.92 -3.53
C THR A 29 -11.62 12.92 -4.49
N GLU A 30 -11.59 13.18 -5.79
CA GLU A 30 -12.13 12.28 -6.82
C GLU A 30 -11.41 10.92 -6.85
N ARG A 31 -10.12 10.86 -6.49
CA ARG A 31 -9.39 9.59 -6.35
C ARG A 31 -9.66 8.85 -5.04
N GLN A 32 -9.98 9.58 -3.99
CA GLN A 32 -10.29 9.04 -2.67
C GLN A 32 -11.78 8.68 -2.54
N ASP A 33 -12.59 8.96 -3.56
CA ASP A 33 -13.91 8.38 -3.71
C ASP A 33 -13.75 6.89 -4.05
N THR A 34 -13.77 6.06 -3.02
CA THR A 34 -13.52 4.63 -3.11
C THR A 34 -14.81 3.84 -3.04
N VAL A 35 -14.85 2.70 -3.72
CA VAL A 35 -15.91 1.70 -3.58
C VAL A 35 -15.37 0.45 -2.87
N PRO A 36 -16.19 -0.29 -2.10
CA PRO A 36 -15.75 -1.56 -1.52
C PRO A 36 -15.26 -2.51 -2.61
N VAL A 37 -14.17 -3.23 -2.34
CA VAL A 37 -13.72 -4.31 -3.24
C VAL A 37 -14.71 -5.47 -3.21
N ASN A 38 -14.79 -6.23 -4.32
CA ASN A 38 -15.69 -7.38 -4.40
C ASN A 38 -15.27 -8.50 -3.42
N GLN A 39 -16.13 -9.49 -3.26
CA GLN A 39 -15.94 -10.57 -2.29
C GLN A 39 -14.65 -11.37 -2.52
N ASP A 40 -14.26 -11.59 -3.78
CA ASP A 40 -13.06 -12.35 -4.11
C ASP A 40 -11.77 -11.63 -3.66
N ILE A 41 -11.76 -10.30 -3.78
CA ILE A 41 -10.61 -9.47 -3.40
C ILE A 41 -10.55 -9.22 -1.89
N GLN A 42 -11.66 -9.39 -1.15
CA GLN A 42 -11.64 -9.24 0.31
C GLN A 42 -10.73 -10.24 1.03
N ALA A 43 -10.44 -11.39 0.41
CA ALA A 43 -9.44 -12.32 0.95
C ALA A 43 -8.05 -11.66 1.04
N PHE A 44 -7.67 -10.91 0.00
CA PHE A 44 -6.39 -10.20 -0.09
C PHE A 44 -6.43 -8.87 0.65
N TRP A 45 -7.50 -8.10 0.49
CA TRP A 45 -7.66 -6.80 1.12
C TRP A 45 -8.91 -6.75 1.99
N PRO A 46 -8.85 -7.27 3.23
CA PRO A 46 -9.96 -7.19 4.18
C PRO A 46 -10.40 -5.74 4.38
N HIS A 47 -11.70 -5.48 4.17
CA HIS A 47 -12.29 -4.13 4.20
C HIS A 47 -11.63 -3.12 3.24
N GLY A 48 -10.92 -3.61 2.23
CA GLY A 48 -10.29 -2.77 1.22
C GLY A 48 -11.32 -2.01 0.40
N ARG A 49 -10.99 -0.78 0.03
CA ARG A 49 -11.78 0.03 -0.89
C ARG A 49 -10.88 0.48 -2.04
N TYR A 50 -11.40 0.49 -3.26
CA TYR A 50 -10.64 0.85 -4.46
C TYR A 50 -11.20 2.14 -5.05
N GLY A 51 -10.33 3.13 -5.23
CA GLY A 51 -10.64 4.38 -5.91
C GLY A 51 -9.98 4.43 -7.28
N LEU A 52 -9.65 5.62 -7.77
CA LEU A 52 -8.99 5.77 -9.07
C LEU A 52 -7.49 5.49 -8.96
N GLY A 53 -7.10 4.22 -9.07
CA GLY A 53 -5.70 3.76 -9.08
C GLY A 53 -5.04 3.75 -7.71
N LEU A 54 -5.83 3.72 -6.64
CA LEU A 54 -5.37 3.59 -5.26
C LEU A 54 -6.32 2.68 -4.49
N VAL A 55 -5.74 1.87 -3.61
CA VAL A 55 -6.44 1.06 -2.62
C VAL A 55 -6.37 1.77 -1.28
N GLU A 56 -7.49 1.91 -0.61
CA GLU A 56 -7.57 2.27 0.80
C GLU A 56 -7.68 0.99 1.63
N ARG A 57 -6.82 0.85 2.64
CA ARG A 57 -6.85 -0.28 3.59
C ARG A 57 -6.80 0.21 5.03
N PRO A 58 -7.53 -0.42 5.95
CA PRO A 58 -7.48 -0.05 7.36
C PRO A 58 -6.13 -0.42 7.98
N LEU A 59 -5.63 0.45 8.88
CA LEU A 59 -4.51 0.14 9.75
C LEU A 59 -5.02 -0.43 11.08
N SER A 60 -4.31 -1.41 11.63
CA SER A 60 -4.62 -1.98 12.94
C SER A 60 -4.46 -0.98 14.09
N CYS A 61 -3.59 0.03 13.94
CA CYS A 61 -3.39 1.11 14.90
C CYS A 61 -4.40 2.28 14.75
N GLY A 62 -5.38 2.14 13.85
CA GLY A 62 -6.37 3.18 13.56
C GLY A 62 -6.05 4.00 12.31
N GLY A 63 -7.10 4.51 11.67
CA GLY A 63 -7.03 5.17 10.37
C GLY A 63 -6.88 4.19 9.20
N SER A 64 -6.59 4.75 8.03
CA SER A 64 -6.34 3.99 6.81
C SER A 64 -5.03 4.41 6.15
N TYR A 65 -4.54 3.56 5.26
CA TYR A 65 -3.42 3.86 4.39
C TYR A 65 -3.80 3.63 2.94
N TRP A 66 -3.16 4.41 2.07
CA TRP A 66 -3.30 4.31 0.64
C TRP A 66 -2.18 3.44 0.09
N SER A 67 -2.54 2.46 -0.73
CA SER A 67 -1.59 1.57 -1.40
C SER A 67 -1.83 1.50 -2.89
N HIS A 68 -0.77 1.09 -3.59
CA HIS A 68 -0.86 0.60 -4.96
C HIS A 68 0.20 -0.49 -5.10
N GLU A 69 -0.25 -1.68 -5.50
CA GLU A 69 0.59 -2.84 -5.72
C GLU A 69 0.98 -2.90 -7.20
N GLY A 70 2.22 -3.27 -7.46
CA GLY A 70 2.72 -3.45 -8.82
C GLY A 70 3.78 -4.54 -8.85
N GLY A 71 3.76 -5.38 -9.87
CA GLY A 71 4.74 -6.46 -10.02
C GLY A 71 4.94 -6.81 -11.48
N ASN A 72 6.18 -7.14 -11.85
CA ASN A 72 6.52 -7.59 -13.20
C ASN A 72 7.72 -8.55 -13.13
N GLY A 73 7.74 -9.59 -13.97
CA GLY A 73 8.90 -10.48 -14.13
C GLY A 73 9.37 -11.22 -12.86
N GLY A 74 8.45 -11.61 -11.97
CA GLY A 74 8.77 -12.37 -10.75
C GLY A 74 9.05 -11.51 -9.51
N TYR A 75 8.86 -10.20 -9.57
CA TYR A 75 9.00 -9.28 -8.43
C TYR A 75 7.65 -8.66 -8.08
N ILE A 76 7.41 -8.42 -6.80
CA ILE A 76 6.21 -7.71 -6.30
C ILE A 76 6.67 -6.52 -5.47
N THR A 77 6.08 -5.36 -5.73
CA THR A 77 6.25 -4.14 -4.93
C THR A 77 4.91 -3.73 -4.33
N LEU A 78 4.89 -3.54 -3.02
CA LEU A 78 3.75 -3.01 -2.27
C LEU A 78 4.14 -1.67 -1.66
N ASN A 79 3.33 -0.65 -1.90
CA ASN A 79 3.57 0.69 -1.37
C ASN A 79 2.45 1.05 -0.39
N GLY A 80 2.77 1.78 0.66
CA GLY A 80 1.80 2.27 1.64
C GLY A 80 2.11 3.71 2.02
N ALA A 81 1.09 4.52 2.17
CA ALA A 81 1.22 5.89 2.63
C ALA A 81 0.05 6.27 3.54
N THR A 82 0.34 6.97 4.64
CA THR A 82 -0.72 7.50 5.52
C THR A 82 -1.56 8.53 4.79
N ASP A 83 -2.81 8.73 5.21
CA ASP A 83 -3.74 9.67 4.56
C ASP A 83 -3.17 11.09 4.37
N ASN A 84 -2.41 11.57 5.36
CA ASN A 84 -1.73 12.87 5.32
C ASN A 84 -0.38 12.86 4.57
N GLY A 85 0.05 11.74 4.01
CA GLY A 85 1.33 11.57 3.31
C GLY A 85 2.58 11.70 4.18
N SER A 86 2.45 11.83 5.51
CA SER A 86 3.57 12.05 6.44
C SER A 86 4.50 10.84 6.58
N ARG A 87 3.98 9.64 6.31
CA ARG A 87 4.74 8.39 6.33
C ARG A 87 4.45 7.61 5.07
N THR A 88 5.51 7.06 4.51
CA THR A 88 5.45 6.18 3.35
C THR A 88 6.39 5.01 3.52
N VAL A 89 5.97 3.85 3.04
CA VAL A 89 6.75 2.62 3.01
C VAL A 89 6.65 1.99 1.63
N THR A 90 7.75 1.39 1.18
CA THR A 90 7.77 0.54 -0.01
C THR A 90 8.42 -0.79 0.38
N VAL A 91 7.68 -1.88 0.18
CA VAL A 91 8.14 -3.25 0.35
C VAL A 91 8.41 -3.84 -1.02
N SER A 92 9.63 -4.32 -1.24
CA SER A 92 10.03 -5.03 -2.45
C SER A 92 10.26 -6.50 -2.13
N MET A 93 9.60 -7.39 -2.86
CA MET A 93 9.73 -8.83 -2.76
C MET A 93 10.38 -9.36 -4.04
N SER A 94 11.50 -10.07 -3.88
CA SER A 94 12.30 -10.61 -4.99
C SER A 94 11.73 -11.86 -5.66
N THR A 95 10.49 -12.21 -5.31
CA THR A 95 9.78 -13.38 -5.81
C THR A 95 8.29 -13.09 -5.78
N ALA A 96 7.56 -13.56 -6.79
CA ALA A 96 6.11 -13.59 -6.83
C ALA A 96 5.68 -15.05 -6.66
N LEU A 97 5.09 -15.37 -5.50
CA LEU A 97 4.58 -16.71 -5.21
C LEU A 97 3.21 -16.88 -5.85
N GLY A 98 3.20 -17.36 -7.10
CA GLY A 98 1.99 -17.64 -7.89
C GLY A 98 1.76 -19.13 -8.17
N ASP A 99 2.46 -20.01 -7.45
CA ASP A 99 2.40 -21.46 -7.61
C ASP A 99 1.14 -22.10 -6.98
N SER A 100 0.54 -21.42 -6.00
CA SER A 100 -0.78 -21.77 -5.46
C SER A 100 -1.52 -20.52 -4.92
N PRO A 101 -2.87 -20.52 -4.93
CA PRO A 101 -3.65 -19.43 -4.36
C PRO A 101 -3.29 -19.14 -2.89
N ASP A 102 -3.02 -20.18 -2.10
CA ASP A 102 -2.63 -20.05 -0.70
C ASP A 102 -1.28 -19.36 -0.52
N ASN A 103 -0.30 -19.66 -1.39
CA ASN A 103 1.00 -19.00 -1.34
C ASN A 103 0.90 -17.53 -1.73
N THR A 104 0.10 -17.21 -2.75
CA THR A 104 -0.16 -15.82 -3.15
C THR A 104 -0.81 -15.04 -2.00
N LEU A 105 -1.82 -15.63 -1.36
CA LEU A 105 -2.51 -15.00 -0.23
C LEU A 105 -1.60 -14.81 0.97
N ARG A 106 -0.80 -15.84 1.34
CA ARG A 106 0.18 -15.74 2.43
C ARG A 106 1.22 -14.65 2.17
N GLN A 107 1.69 -14.54 0.93
CA GLN A 107 2.68 -13.54 0.56
C GLN A 107 2.11 -12.12 0.67
N GLU A 108 0.91 -11.90 0.16
CA GLU A 108 0.19 -10.64 0.30
C GLU A 108 0.07 -10.27 1.79
N GLN A 109 -0.42 -11.20 2.62
CA GLN A 109 -0.72 -10.90 4.01
C GLN A 109 0.55 -10.57 4.79
N ALA A 110 1.65 -11.28 4.51
CA ALA A 110 2.95 -10.98 5.10
C ALA A 110 3.45 -9.57 4.72
N ALA A 111 3.35 -9.20 3.45
CA ALA A 111 3.76 -7.87 2.98
C ALA A 111 2.90 -6.75 3.59
N SER A 112 1.60 -6.99 3.68
CA SER A 112 0.62 -6.04 4.22
C SER A 112 0.76 -5.85 5.72
N ASN A 113 1.07 -6.92 6.46
CA ASN A 113 1.43 -6.83 7.87
C ASN A 113 2.70 -5.99 8.06
N LEU A 114 3.73 -6.20 7.23
CA LEU A 114 4.96 -5.42 7.29
C LEU A 114 4.71 -3.92 7.03
N VAL A 115 3.87 -3.59 6.03
CA VAL A 115 3.47 -2.21 5.77
C VAL A 115 2.68 -1.62 6.93
N GLY A 116 1.71 -2.35 7.47
CA GLY A 116 0.94 -1.92 8.64
C GLY A 116 1.87 -1.60 9.81
N HIS A 117 2.81 -2.49 10.13
CA HIS A 117 3.81 -2.25 11.18
C HIS A 117 4.65 -1.01 10.90
N ALA A 118 5.22 -0.86 9.70
CA ALA A 118 6.07 0.28 9.37
C ALA A 118 5.33 1.63 9.44
N LEU A 119 4.05 1.66 9.05
CA LEU A 119 3.23 2.85 9.13
C LEU A 119 2.81 3.17 10.57
N CYS A 120 2.48 2.14 11.36
CA CYS A 120 2.06 2.28 12.76
C CYS A 120 3.23 2.53 13.75
N ASP A 121 4.46 2.12 13.42
CA ASP A 121 5.60 2.19 14.34
C ASP A 121 6.09 3.64 14.53
N THR A 122 5.44 4.33 15.47
CA THR A 122 5.66 5.74 15.78
C THR A 122 6.71 5.87 16.90
N PRO A 123 7.64 6.85 16.87
CA PRO A 123 8.56 7.11 17.97
C PRO A 123 7.89 7.27 19.36
N GLY A 124 6.60 7.60 19.41
CA GLY A 124 5.82 7.70 20.64
C GLY A 124 5.37 6.35 21.23
N ASN A 125 5.46 5.24 20.50
CA ASN A 125 5.03 3.91 20.98
C ASN A 125 6.19 3.07 21.57
N ARG A 126 7.40 3.63 21.61
CA ARG A 126 8.64 2.95 22.05
C ARG A 126 9.05 3.25 23.49
N GLN A 127 8.22 3.98 24.26
CA GLN A 127 8.51 4.36 25.66
C GLN A 127 7.70 3.59 26.71
N GLY A 128 7.08 2.46 26.34
CA GLY A 128 6.22 1.69 27.24
C GLY A 128 6.66 0.25 27.45
N THR A 129 7.85 0.04 28.01
CA THR A 129 8.23 -1.19 28.75
C THR A 129 9.31 -0.86 29.78
#